data_AF-A0A260ZQA6-F1
#
_entry.id   AF-A0A260ZQA6-F1
#
_cell.length_a   1.000
_cell.length_b   1.000
_cell.length_c   1.000
_cell.angle_alpha   90.00
_cell.angle_beta   90.00
_cell.angle_gamma   90.00
#
_symmetry.space_group_name_H-M   'P 1'
#
loop_
_entity.id
_entity.type
_entity.pdbx_description
1 polymer ?
#
loop_
_entity_poly.entity_id
_entity_poly.type
_entity_poly.pdbx_seq_one_letter_code
_entity_poly.pdbx_strand_id
1 'polypeptide(L)'
;MNGRCIFFLEGTRQKIGVVPFNTVVQINMKTVGGKLTGTVFIQSLDFTPGIDFLGMSVSDLDGLRRTTKAALQNFVSSATADGFTLSTASMHSPLRLFHPEISLLPNALLLQADVDLYRTLYSARKSRKHA
;
A
#
# COMPACT_ATOMS: atom_id res chain seq x y z
N MET A 1 -8.12 -8.74 -8.53
CA MET A 1 -7.43 -9.61 -7.54
C MET A 1 -8.44 -10.54 -6.91
N ASN A 2 -8.04 -11.76 -6.57
CA ASN A 2 -8.90 -12.75 -5.91
C ASN A 2 -8.48 -12.82 -4.43
N GLY A 3 -9.45 -12.90 -3.53
CA GLY A 3 -9.23 -12.92 -2.09
C GLY A 3 -10.21 -13.81 -1.36
N ARG A 4 -9.99 -14.00 -0.05
CA ARG A 4 -10.87 -14.77 0.82
C ARG A 4 -11.06 -14.03 2.13
N CYS A 5 -12.31 -13.78 2.51
CA CYS A 5 -12.66 -13.41 3.87
C CYS A 5 -12.73 -14.69 4.70
N ILE A 6 -12.05 -14.73 5.85
CA ILE A 6 -12.06 -15.89 6.75
C ILE A 6 -12.67 -15.43 8.07
N PHE A 7 -13.70 -16.15 8.51
CA PHE A 7 -14.42 -15.84 9.72
C PHE A 7 -14.02 -16.84 10.80
N PHE A 8 -13.80 -16.33 12.00
CA PHE A 8 -13.44 -17.10 13.18
C PHE A 8 -14.46 -16.87 14.29
N LEU A 9 -14.72 -17.90 15.10
CA LEU A 9 -15.51 -17.75 16.31
C LEU A 9 -14.73 -16.90 17.30
N GLU A 10 -15.37 -15.83 17.80
CA GLU A 10 -14.77 -14.88 18.72
C GLU A 10 -14.19 -15.56 19.97
N GLY A 11 -13.03 -15.08 20.43
CA GLY A 11 -12.29 -15.68 21.55
C GLY A 11 -11.59 -17.00 21.20
N THR A 12 -11.71 -17.50 19.98
CA THR A 12 -11.06 -18.73 19.53
C THR A 12 -10.35 -18.55 18.18
N ARG A 13 -9.61 -19.57 17.74
CA ARG A 13 -9.09 -19.68 16.36
C ARG A 13 -9.90 -20.65 15.52
N GLN A 14 -11.10 -21.02 15.98
CA GLN A 14 -11.96 -21.92 15.22
C GLN A 14 -12.52 -21.17 14.03
N LYS A 15 -12.19 -21.64 12.83
CA LYS A 15 -12.72 -21.11 11.57
C LYS A 15 -14.18 -21.52 11.42
N ILE A 16 -15.06 -20.55 11.20
CA ILE A 16 -16.51 -20.74 11.04
C ILE A 16 -16.99 -20.46 9.61
N GLY A 17 -16.13 -19.92 8.75
CA GLY A 17 -16.39 -19.93 7.32
C GLY A 17 -15.44 -19.12 6.45
N VAL A 18 -15.70 -19.18 5.15
CA VAL A 18 -14.96 -18.52 4.08
C VAL A 18 -15.91 -17.92 3.07
N VAL A 19 -15.65 -16.67 2.71
CA VAL A 19 -16.33 -16.00 1.60
C VAL A 19 -15.24 -15.60 0.58
N PRO A 20 -15.15 -16.29 -0.57
CA PRO A 20 -14.22 -15.88 -1.63
C PRO A 20 -14.76 -14.65 -2.36
N PHE A 21 -13.86 -13.74 -2.75
CA PHE A 21 -14.23 -12.51 -3.44
C PHE A 21 -13.25 -12.12 -4.54
N ASN A 22 -13.76 -11.39 -5.51
CA ASN A 22 -12.99 -10.65 -6.49
C ASN A 22 -13.06 -9.16 -6.16
N THR A 23 -11.94 -8.46 -6.34
CA THR A 23 -11.89 -7.02 -6.17
C THR A 23 -11.09 -6.35 -7.28
N VAL A 24 -11.58 -5.19 -7.68
CA VAL A 24 -10.87 -4.24 -8.54
C VAL A 24 -10.61 -3.00 -7.72
N VAL A 25 -9.35 -2.61 -7.64
CA VAL A 25 -8.89 -1.45 -6.88
C VAL A 25 -8.11 -0.55 -7.82
N GLN A 26 -8.41 0.75 -7.77
CA GLN A 26 -7.63 1.78 -8.43
C GLN A 26 -6.75 2.47 -7.41
N ILE A 27 -5.48 2.62 -7.73
CA ILE A 27 -4.50 3.31 -6.90
C ILE A 27 -3.96 4.48 -7.70
N ASN A 28 -4.11 5.69 -7.18
CA ASN A 28 -3.50 6.89 -7.74
C ASN A 28 -2.41 7.34 -6.77
N MET A 29 -1.20 7.57 -7.26
CA MET A 29 -0.06 8.01 -6.43
C MET A 29 0.60 9.24 -7.05
N LYS A 30 1.07 10.14 -6.19
CA LYS A 30 1.85 11.32 -6.57
C LYS A 30 2.84 11.68 -5.47
N THR A 31 3.98 12.23 -5.87
CA THR A 31 4.93 12.79 -4.92
C THR A 31 4.64 14.27 -4.69
N VAL A 32 4.49 14.69 -3.43
CA VAL A 32 4.31 16.09 -3.05
C VAL A 32 5.23 16.39 -1.87
N GLY A 33 6.18 17.33 -2.05
CA GLY A 33 7.07 17.77 -0.97
C GLY A 33 7.89 16.65 -0.31
N GLY A 34 8.38 15.67 -1.10
CA GLY A 34 9.14 14.53 -0.57
C GLY A 34 8.30 13.48 0.16
N LYS A 35 6.97 13.55 0.05
CA LYS A 35 6.05 12.50 0.49
C LYS A 35 5.37 11.84 -0.70
N LEU A 36 5.35 10.51 -0.73
CA LEU A 36 4.49 9.73 -1.62
C LEU A 36 3.08 9.74 -1.04
N THR A 37 2.20 10.51 -1.65
CA THR A 37 0.79 10.54 -1.31
C THR A 37 0.01 9.70 -2.31
N GLY A 38 -1.04 9.03 -1.85
CA GLY A 38 -1.86 8.23 -2.76
C GLY A 38 -3.30 8.13 -2.29
N THR A 39 -4.19 7.91 -3.24
CA THR A 39 -5.58 7.55 -2.99
C THR A 39 -5.81 6.15 -3.53
N VAL A 40 -6.56 5.36 -2.76
CA VAL A 40 -6.97 4.03 -3.15
C VAL A 40 -8.49 4.02 -3.22
N PHE A 41 -9.02 3.51 -4.32
CA PHE A 41 -10.45 3.42 -4.55
C PHE A 41 -10.85 1.99 -4.89
N ILE A 42 -11.75 1.41 -4.10
CA ILE A 42 -12.29 0.08 -4.33
C ILE A 42 -13.41 0.20 -5.37
N GLN A 43 -13.07 -0.05 -6.64
CA GLN A 43 -14.03 0.00 -7.74
C GLN A 43 -15.11 -1.08 -7.57
N SER A 44 -14.69 -2.32 -7.34
CA SER A 44 -15.60 -3.44 -7.11
C SER A 44 -15.12 -4.37 -5.99
N LEU A 45 -16.09 -4.99 -5.34
CA LEU A 45 -15.89 -6.06 -4.36
C LEU A 45 -17.08 -6.99 -4.52
N ASP A 46 -16.83 -8.16 -5.09
CA ASP A 46 -17.84 -9.09 -5.57
C ASP A 46 -17.59 -10.45 -4.95
N PHE A 47 -18.56 -10.98 -4.21
CA PHE A 47 -18.47 -12.32 -3.67
C PHE A 47 -18.69 -13.34 -4.79
N THR A 48 -17.86 -14.38 -4.77
CA THR A 48 -17.82 -15.41 -5.81
C THR A 48 -18.44 -16.71 -5.30
N PRO A 49 -18.87 -17.63 -6.19
CA PRO A 49 -19.34 -18.95 -5.79
C PRO A 49 -18.30 -19.71 -4.96
N GLY A 50 -18.76 -20.67 -4.14
CA GLY A 50 -17.91 -21.39 -3.18
C GLY A 50 -17.86 -20.78 -1.79
N ILE A 51 -18.94 -20.07 -1.40
CA ILE A 51 -19.14 -19.61 -0.02
C ILE A 51 -19.34 -20.83 0.87
N ASP A 52 -18.54 -20.89 1.93
CA ASP A 52 -18.64 -21.85 3.02
C ASP A 52 -18.82 -21.04 4.30
N PHE A 53 -19.99 -20.41 4.47
CA PHE A 53 -20.27 -19.53 5.60
C PHE A 53 -21.73 -19.69 6.03
N LEU A 54 -21.95 -20.53 7.04
CA LEU A 54 -23.25 -20.73 7.70
C LEU A 54 -24.41 -21.08 6.75
N GLY A 55 -24.12 -21.74 5.62
CA GLY A 55 -25.12 -22.08 4.60
C GLY A 55 -25.69 -20.89 3.81
N MET A 56 -25.09 -19.70 3.94
CA MET A 56 -25.55 -18.49 3.27
C MET A 56 -25.15 -18.46 1.79
N SER A 57 -26.03 -17.90 0.96
CA SER A 57 -25.77 -17.65 -0.45
C SER A 57 -25.07 -16.30 -0.68
N VAL A 58 -24.62 -16.07 -1.92
CA VAL A 58 -24.04 -14.77 -2.33
C VAL A 58 -25.03 -13.62 -2.10
N SER A 59 -26.32 -13.84 -2.39
CA SER A 59 -27.35 -12.82 -2.23
C SER A 59 -27.62 -12.46 -0.77
N ASP A 60 -27.57 -13.45 0.13
CA ASP A 60 -27.80 -13.22 1.56
C ASP A 60 -26.69 -12.34 2.17
N LEU A 61 -25.51 -12.36 1.56
CA LEU A 61 -24.34 -11.61 2.00
C LEU A 61 -24.18 -10.25 1.30
N ASP A 62 -25.14 -9.79 0.49
CA ASP A 62 -25.00 -8.51 -0.23
C ASP A 62 -24.89 -7.30 0.72
N GLY A 63 -25.65 -7.31 1.82
CA GLY A 63 -25.56 -6.27 2.84
C GLY A 63 -24.18 -6.23 3.52
N LEU A 64 -23.64 -7.41 3.85
CA LEU A 64 -22.30 -7.56 4.40
C LEU A 64 -21.26 -7.02 3.40
N ARG A 65 -21.36 -7.43 2.14
CA ARG A 65 -20.49 -7.00 1.03
C ARG A 65 -20.40 -5.48 0.92
N ARG A 66 -21.56 -4.81 0.86
CA ARG A 66 -21.63 -3.33 0.74
C ARG A 66 -21.01 -2.64 1.94
N THR A 67 -21.31 -3.14 3.14
CA THR A 67 -20.79 -2.59 4.39
C THR A 67 -19.28 -2.77 4.49
N THR A 68 -18.77 -3.95 4.17
CA THR A 68 -17.32 -4.23 4.13
C THR A 68 -16.62 -3.36 3.11
N LYS A 69 -17.19 -3.18 1.91
CA LYS A 69 -16.63 -2.28 0.89
C LYS A 69 -16.49 -0.84 1.43
N ALA A 70 -17.53 -0.31 2.06
CA ALA A 70 -17.50 1.05 2.61
C ALA A 70 -16.49 1.18 3.77
N ALA A 71 -16.47 0.21 4.68
CA ALA A 71 -15.52 0.19 5.79
C ALA A 71 -14.06 0.11 5.30
N LEU A 72 -13.77 -0.77 4.33
CA LEU A 72 -12.45 -0.86 3.72
C LEU A 72 -12.06 0.42 2.99
N GLN A 73 -13.01 1.03 2.25
CA GLN A 73 -12.75 2.31 1.58
C GLN A 73 -12.35 3.39 2.59
N ASN A 74 -13.07 3.51 3.71
CA ASN A 74 -12.76 4.46 4.77
C ASN A 74 -11.44 4.17 5.46
N PHE A 75 -11.18 2.89 5.75
CA PHE A 75 -9.91 2.46 6.37
C PHE A 75 -8.73 2.83 5.49
N VAL A 76 -8.77 2.51 4.19
CA VAL A 76 -7.66 2.81 3.29
C VAL A 76 -7.50 4.31 3.10
N SER A 77 -8.59 5.07 2.94
CA SER A 77 -8.52 6.53 2.86
C SER A 77 -7.85 7.14 4.10
N SER A 78 -8.13 6.62 5.30
CA SER A 78 -7.49 7.05 6.55
C SER A 78 -6.01 6.67 6.58
N ALA A 79 -5.68 5.42 6.23
CA ALA A 79 -4.30 4.92 6.26
C ALA A 79 -3.38 5.62 5.24
N THR A 80 -3.92 6.12 4.13
CA THR A 80 -3.12 6.82 3.10
C THR A 80 -3.18 8.34 3.21
N ALA A 81 -3.94 8.90 4.16
CA ALA A 81 -4.16 10.35 4.30
C ALA A 81 -2.85 11.12 4.53
N ASP A 82 -1.96 10.58 5.36
CA ASP A 82 -0.70 11.24 5.75
C ASP A 82 0.43 11.07 4.72
N GLY A 83 0.23 10.17 3.75
CA GLY A 83 1.25 9.73 2.79
C GLY A 83 2.44 9.01 3.44
N PHE A 84 3.34 8.53 2.61
CA PHE A 84 4.59 7.88 3.02
C PHE A 84 5.75 8.83 2.78
N THR A 85 6.55 9.11 3.81
CA THR A 85 7.75 9.94 3.65
C THR A 85 8.78 9.24 2.79
N LEU A 86 9.19 9.87 1.69
CA LEU A 86 10.32 9.41 0.89
C LEU A 86 11.60 9.94 1.51
N SER A 87 12.22 9.12 2.36
CA SER A 87 13.53 9.43 2.93
C SER A 87 14.63 8.78 2.11
N THR A 88 15.57 9.59 1.63
CA THR A 88 16.81 9.09 1.03
C THR A 88 17.82 8.64 2.08
N ALA A 89 17.63 9.00 3.37
CA ALA A 89 18.53 8.62 4.45
C ALA A 89 18.47 7.11 4.77
N SER A 90 17.34 6.45 4.47
CA SER A 90 17.19 5.00 4.62
C SER A 90 17.72 4.22 3.40
N MET A 91 17.96 4.90 2.28
CA MET A 91 18.66 4.30 1.15
C MET A 91 20.14 4.25 1.52
N HIS A 92 20.66 3.06 1.80
CA HIS A 92 22.05 2.82 2.22
C HIS A 92 23.02 3.02 1.04
N SER A 93 23.00 4.21 0.45
CA SER A 93 23.75 4.62 -0.73
C SER A 93 24.92 5.50 -0.30
N PRO A 94 26.12 5.31 -0.88
CA PRO A 94 27.22 6.25 -0.68
C PRO A 94 26.91 7.63 -1.31
N LEU A 95 25.93 7.70 -2.23
CA LEU A 95 25.48 8.92 -2.88
C LEU A 95 24.50 9.67 -1.98
N ARG A 96 24.77 10.95 -1.73
CA ARG A 96 23.78 11.84 -1.11
C ARG A 96 22.70 12.20 -2.13
N LEU A 97 21.51 11.64 -1.92
CA LEU A 97 20.33 11.84 -2.75
C LEU A 97 19.39 12.89 -2.14
N PHE A 98 18.81 13.76 -2.96
CA PHE A 98 17.85 14.80 -2.55
C PHE A 98 16.65 14.83 -3.51
N HIS A 99 15.53 15.40 -3.04
CA HIS A 99 14.27 15.49 -3.79
C HIS A 99 13.84 14.18 -4.45
N PRO A 100 13.65 13.08 -3.68
CA PRO A 100 13.16 11.84 -4.25
C PRO A 100 11.75 12.02 -4.80
N GLU A 101 11.53 11.52 -6.01
CA GLU A 101 10.24 11.49 -6.69
C GLU A 101 9.94 10.08 -7.18
N ILE A 102 8.72 9.62 -6.93
CA ILE A 102 8.20 8.36 -7.46
C ILE A 102 7.10 8.65 -8.47
N SER A 103 7.24 8.05 -9.66
CA SER A 103 6.25 8.06 -10.73
C SER A 103 5.85 6.63 -11.12
N LEU A 104 4.59 6.44 -11.49
CA LEU A 104 4.09 5.15 -11.99
C LEU A 104 4.09 5.16 -13.52
N LEU A 105 4.73 4.16 -14.12
CA LEU A 105 4.73 3.92 -15.55
C LEU A 105 4.00 2.59 -15.83
N PRO A 106 3.56 2.33 -17.08
CA PRO A 106 3.08 1.01 -17.46
C PRO A 106 4.12 -0.06 -17.09
N ASN A 107 3.77 -0.96 -16.17
CA ASN A 107 4.59 -2.08 -15.67
C ASN A 107 5.89 -1.70 -14.93
N ALA A 108 6.09 -0.43 -14.57
CA ALA A 108 7.28 -0.01 -13.83
C ALA A 108 6.97 1.08 -12.82
N LEU A 109 7.75 1.10 -11.73
CA LEU A 109 7.79 2.19 -10.78
C LEU A 109 9.13 2.89 -10.95
N LEU A 110 9.08 4.18 -11.27
CA LEU A 110 10.25 5.00 -11.53
C LEU A 110 10.58 5.82 -10.28
N LEU A 111 11.79 5.66 -9.76
CA LEU A 111 12.34 6.49 -8.69
C LEU A 111 13.38 7.44 -9.28
N GLN A 112 13.16 8.74 -9.10
CA GLN A 112 14.05 9.82 -9.48
C GLN A 112 14.56 10.53 -8.24
N ALA A 113 15.79 11.04 -8.30
CA ALA A 113 16.38 11.86 -7.24
C ALA A 113 17.57 12.65 -7.79
N ASP A 114 17.88 13.78 -7.16
CA ASP A 114 19.07 14.57 -7.42
C ASP A 114 20.28 14.01 -6.65
N VAL A 115 21.47 14.04 -7.25
CA VAL A 115 22.72 13.58 -6.61
C VAL A 115 23.70 14.73 -6.47
N ASP A 116 24.22 14.97 -5.25
CA ASP A 116 25.38 15.85 -5.06
C ASP A 116 26.68 15.05 -5.09
N LEU A 117 27.29 14.95 -6.28
CA LEU A 117 28.54 14.22 -6.49
C LEU A 117 29.72 14.88 -5.78
N TYR A 118 29.76 16.22 -5.69
CA TYR A 118 30.89 16.93 -5.09
C TYR A 118 30.97 16.65 -3.59
N ARG A 119 29.86 16.82 -2.86
CA ARG A 119 29.83 16.46 -1.43
C ARG A 119 29.99 14.97 -1.22
N THR A 120 29.43 14.13 -2.09
CA THR A 120 29.57 12.68 -1.96
C THR A 120 31.04 12.25 -2.03
N LEU A 121 31.77 12.71 -3.06
CA LEU A 121 33.13 12.24 -3.34
C LEU A 121 34.20 12.98 -2.51
N TYR A 122 34.00 14.26 -2.21
CA TYR A 122 35.03 15.10 -1.59
C TYR A 122 34.82 15.38 -0.09
N SER A 123 33.62 15.22 0.47
CA SER A 123 33.41 15.40 1.94
C SER A 123 33.98 14.25 2.76
N ALA A 124 33.94 13.02 2.22
CA ALA A 124 34.50 11.83 2.89
C ALA A 124 36.01 11.92 3.09
N ARG A 125 36.72 12.71 2.27
CA ARG A 125 38.18 12.89 2.34
C ARG A 125 38.64 13.78 3.49
N LYS A 126 37.81 14.67 4.02
CA LYS A 126 38.19 15.54 5.14
C LYS A 126 38.26 14.82 6.49
N SER A 127 37.56 13.68 6.66
CA SER A 127 37.56 12.93 7.92
C SER A 127 38.81 12.06 8.14
N ARG A 128 39.60 11.76 7.08
CA ARG A 128 40.79 10.90 7.18
C ARG A 128 42.10 11.64 7.49
N LYS A 129 42.06 12.95 7.73
CA LYS A 129 43.27 13.76 8.02
C LYS A 129 43.47 14.10 9.51
N HIS A 130 42.65 13.54 10.41
CA HIS A 130 42.81 13.67 11.86
C HIS A 130 42.72 12.30 12.53
N ALA A 131 43.67 11.42 12.23
CA ALA A 131 43.99 10.23 13.02
C ALA A 131 45.51 10.05 12.99
#